data_AF-A0A7D9M4X4-F1
#
_entry.id   AF-A0A7D9M4X4-F1
#
_cell.length_a   1.000
_cell.length_b   1.000
_cell.length_c   1.000
_cell.angle_alpha   90.00
_cell.angle_beta   90.00
_cell.angle_gamma   90.00
#
_symmetry.space_group_name_H-M   'P 1'
#
loop_
_entity.id
_entity.type
_entity.pdbx_description
1 polymer ?
#
loop_
_entity_poly.entity_id
_entity_poly.type
_entity_poly.pdbx_seq_one_letter_code
_entity_poly.pdbx_strand_id
1 'polypeptide(L)'
;ENWTTLIAEDTKDVLEWASCVNNDTLVLCYLHDVKNVLYLHRLADGSLIKELPLDIGSIVGFSGKKKQTEIFYQFTSFLTPGVIFHYDLAFQDSAPK
;
A
#
# COMPACT_ATOMS: atom_id res chain seq x y z
N GLU A 1 22.34 -19.04 5.71
CA GLU A 1 21.66 -18.32 6.80
C GLU A 1 21.90 -16.82 6.69
N ASN A 2 21.38 -16.16 5.63
CA ASN A 2 21.58 -14.72 5.38
C ASN A 2 20.24 -13.99 5.22
N TRP A 3 19.17 -14.55 5.79
CA TRP A 3 17.85 -13.92 5.76
C TRP A 3 17.71 -12.97 6.93
N THR A 4 17.32 -11.74 6.63
CA THR A 4 16.98 -10.73 7.63
C THR A 4 15.53 -10.34 7.42
N THR A 5 14.75 -10.37 8.49
CA THR A 5 13.36 -9.92 8.46
C THR A 5 13.34 -8.39 8.42
N LEU A 6 12.78 -7.83 7.35
CA LEU A 6 12.62 -6.38 7.20
C LEU A 6 11.35 -5.88 7.91
N ILE A 7 10.24 -6.59 7.70
CA ILE A 7 8.93 -6.29 8.28
C ILE A 7 8.46 -7.56 8.96
N ALA A 8 8.20 -7.48 10.26
CA ALA A 8 7.70 -8.62 11.02
C ALA A 8 6.28 -8.96 10.56
N GLU A 9 5.94 -10.25 10.64
CA GLU A 9 4.57 -10.70 10.42
C GLU A 9 3.62 -10.07 11.45
N ASP A 10 2.47 -9.59 10.99
CA ASP A 10 1.44 -9.10 11.88
C ASP A 10 0.67 -10.26 12.50
N THR A 11 0.38 -10.18 13.80
CA THR A 11 -0.32 -11.26 14.53
C THR A 11 -1.80 -11.39 14.20
N LYS A 12 -2.38 -10.38 13.55
CA LYS A 12 -3.82 -10.29 13.25
C LYS A 12 -4.08 -10.14 11.77
N ASP A 13 -3.25 -9.36 11.09
CA ASP A 13 -3.52 -8.95 9.72
C ASP A 13 -2.70 -9.75 8.71
N VAL A 14 -3.34 -10.17 7.62
CA VAL A 14 -2.67 -10.95 6.58
C VAL A 14 -2.06 -10.00 5.56
N LEU A 15 -0.75 -10.08 5.33
CA LEU A 15 -0.09 -9.40 4.21
C LEU A 15 -0.47 -10.13 2.90
N GLU A 16 -1.31 -9.51 2.07
CA GLU A 16 -1.75 -10.08 0.79
C GLU A 16 -0.71 -9.89 -0.32
N TRP A 17 -0.14 -8.68 -0.40
CA TRP A 17 0.90 -8.38 -1.38
C TRP A 17 1.74 -7.17 -0.96
N ALA A 18 2.94 -7.09 -1.54
CA ALA A 18 3.87 -5.98 -1.38
C ALA A 18 4.39 -5.53 -2.74
N SER A 19 4.56 -4.22 -2.93
CA SER A 19 5.17 -3.65 -4.14
C SER A 19 6.15 -2.54 -3.81
N CYS A 20 7.23 -2.43 -4.57
CA CYS A 20 8.25 -1.41 -4.39
C CYS A 20 8.05 -0.26 -5.39
N VAL A 21 8.08 0.96 -4.88
CA VAL A 21 7.82 2.22 -5.59
C VAL A 21 8.77 3.31 -5.08
N ASN A 22 8.94 4.39 -5.85
CA ASN A 22 9.78 5.54 -5.50
C ASN A 22 11.21 5.18 -5.00
N ASN A 23 11.78 4.11 -5.52
CA ASN A 23 13.08 3.49 -5.18
C ASN A 23 13.25 2.98 -3.74
N ASP A 24 12.66 3.65 -2.76
CA ASP A 24 12.86 3.43 -1.32
C ASP A 24 11.52 3.31 -0.55
N THR A 25 10.39 3.14 -1.25
CA THR A 25 9.08 2.97 -0.61
C THR A 25 8.49 1.60 -0.96
N LEU A 26 7.90 0.96 0.04
CA LEU A 26 7.15 -0.28 -0.06
C LEU A 26 5.68 0.03 0.18
N VAL A 27 4.82 -0.37 -0.75
CA VAL A 27 3.37 -0.40 -0.56
C VAL A 27 3.02 -1.81 -0.12
N LEU A 28 2.39 -1.95 1.03
CA LEU A 28 1.92 -3.20 1.58
C LEU A 28 0.40 -3.18 1.62
N CYS A 29 -0.24 -4.23 1.12
CA CYS A 29 -1.67 -4.43 1.25
C CYS A 29 -1.92 -5.52 2.27
N TYR A 30 -2.58 -5.14 3.35
CA TYR A 30 -3.04 -6.05 4.38
C TYR A 30 -4.53 -6.27 4.28
N LEU A 31 -4.97 -7.44 4.73
CA LEU A 31 -6.37 -7.78 4.95
C LEU A 31 -6.66 -7.74 6.45
N HIS A 32 -7.37 -6.71 6.88
CA HIS A 32 -7.83 -6.53 8.26
C HIS A 32 -9.35 -6.68 8.29
N ASP A 33 -9.88 -7.70 8.98
CA ASP A 33 -11.32 -7.95 9.08
C ASP A 33 -12.07 -7.89 7.72
N VAL A 34 -11.50 -8.52 6.70
CA VAL A 34 -12.03 -8.57 5.31
C VAL A 34 -12.03 -7.19 4.60
N LYS A 35 -11.20 -6.25 5.06
CA LYS A 35 -11.01 -4.94 4.43
C LYS A 35 -9.55 -4.78 4.06
N ASN A 36 -9.31 -4.20 2.88
CA ASN A 36 -7.94 -3.89 2.48
C ASN A 36 -7.45 -2.60 3.13
N VAL A 37 -6.25 -2.67 3.71
CA VAL A 37 -5.53 -1.53 4.27
C VAL A 37 -4.19 -1.40 3.55
N LEU A 38 -3.85 -0.19 3.13
CA LEU A 38 -2.57 0.09 2.47
C LEU A 38 -1.64 0.83 3.41
N TYR A 39 -0.46 0.26 3.63
CA TYR A 39 0.63 0.90 4.35
C TYR A 39 1.78 1.23 3.42
N LEU A 40 2.35 2.42 3.61
CA LEU A 40 3.61 2.83 3.02
C LEU A 40 4.71 2.61 4.05
N HIS A 41 5.69 1.78 3.70
CA HIS A 41 6.89 1.53 4.50
C HIS A 41 8.14 1.99 3.75
N ARG A 42 9.23 2.27 4.47
CA ARG A 42 10.53 2.52 3.84
C ARG A 42 11.24 1.20 3.53
N LEU A 43 11.82 1.08 2.35
CA LEU A 43 12.53 -0.12 1.92
C LEU A 43 13.84 -0.33 2.70
N ALA A 44 14.53 0.75 3.07
CA ALA A 44 15.80 0.70 3.79
C ALA A 44 15.72 0.03 5.16
N ASP A 45 14.65 0.29 5.94
CA ASP A 45 14.55 -0.11 7.34
C ASP A 45 13.22 -0.79 7.71
N GLY A 46 12.24 -0.83 6.80
CA GLY A 46 10.92 -1.40 7.07
C GLY A 46 10.02 -0.49 7.91
N SER A 47 10.43 0.75 8.21
CA SER A 47 9.65 1.68 9.04
C SER A 47 8.35 2.11 8.36
N LEU A 48 7.28 2.19 9.15
CA LEU A 48 5.98 2.70 8.69
C LEU A 48 6.11 4.22 8.42
N ILE A 49 5.78 4.62 7.20
CA ILE A 49 5.72 6.03 6.78
C ILE A 49 4.30 6.56 7.00
N LYS A 50 3.30 5.86 6.43
CA LYS A 50 1.91 6.34 6.41
C LYS A 50 0.93 5.22 6.08
N GLU A 51 -0.26 5.28 6.66
CA GLU A 51 -1.43 4.51 6.22
C GLU A 51 -2.22 5.34 5.19
N LEU A 52 -2.56 4.74 4.05
CA LEU A 52 -3.42 5.40 3.07
C LEU A 52 -4.88 5.24 3.48
N PRO A 53 -5.64 6.33 3.62
CA PRO A 53 -7.04 6.25 4.03
C PRO A 53 -7.86 5.54 2.96
N LEU A 54 -8.54 4.47 3.37
CA LEU A 54 -9.41 3.67 2.52
C LEU A 54 -10.72 3.40 3.27
N ASP A 55 -11.83 3.54 2.54
CA ASP A 55 -13.14 3.11 3.05
C ASP A 55 -13.24 1.58 3.05
N ILE A 56 -14.33 1.07 3.63
CA ILE A 56 -14.64 -0.36 3.62
C ILE A 56 -14.78 -0.84 2.18
N GLY A 57 -13.88 -1.71 1.74
CA GLY A 57 -13.87 -2.28 0.40
C GLY A 57 -12.62 -3.09 0.12
N SER A 58 -12.36 -3.29 -1.18
CA SER A 58 -11.27 -4.12 -1.67
C SER A 58 -10.45 -3.40 -2.73
N ILE A 59 -9.15 -3.70 -2.77
CA ILE A 59 -8.24 -3.28 -3.83
C ILE A 59 -8.14 -4.42 -4.83
N VAL A 60 -8.68 -4.17 -6.02
CA VAL A 60 -8.73 -5.18 -7.10
C VAL A 60 -7.61 -5.01 -8.12
N GLY A 61 -6.87 -3.90 -8.05
CA GLY A 61 -5.75 -3.64 -8.95
C GLY A 61 -4.76 -2.65 -8.37
N PHE A 62 -3.48 -2.88 -8.62
CA PHE A 62 -2.38 -1.99 -8.24
C PHE A 62 -1.40 -1.85 -9.40
N SER A 63 -0.97 -0.62 -9.67
CA SER A 63 0.05 -0.29 -10.65
C SER A 63 1.03 0.71 -10.03
N GLY A 64 2.27 0.28 -9.90
CA GLY A 64 3.36 1.09 -9.40
C GLY A 64 4.66 0.30 -9.57
N LYS A 65 5.68 0.96 -10.13
CA LYS A 65 7.01 0.35 -10.33
C LYS A 65 8.04 1.04 -9.46
N LYS A 66 9.12 0.33 -9.14
CA LYS A 66 10.23 0.85 -8.32
C LYS A 66 10.75 2.21 -8.78
N LYS A 67 10.84 2.45 -10.09
CA LYS A 67 11.37 3.71 -10.65
C LYS A 67 10.33 4.82 -10.76
N GLN A 68 9.05 4.53 -10.52
CA GLN A 68 7.96 5.50 -10.62
C GLN A 68 7.69 6.11 -9.24
N THR A 69 7.43 7.42 -9.24
CA THR A 69 7.05 8.20 -8.06
C THR A 69 5.54 8.19 -7.83
N GLU A 70 4.76 7.76 -8.82
CA GLU A 70 3.30 7.72 -8.76
C GLU A 70 2.79 6.29 -8.67
N ILE A 71 1.71 6.09 -7.94
CA ILE A 71 0.99 4.83 -7.86
C ILE A 71 -0.48 5.03 -8.23
N PHE A 72 -1.04 4.00 -8.86
CA PHE A 72 -2.45 3.91 -9.18
C PHE A 72 -3.01 2.64 -8.58
N TYR A 73 -4.14 2.74 -7.90
CA TYR A 73 -4.82 1.57 -7.35
C TYR A 73 -6.32 1.66 -7.57
N GLN A 74 -6.92 0.52 -7.92
CA GLN A 74 -8.34 0.40 -8.16
C GLN A 74 -9.01 -0.12 -6.89
N PHE A 75 -9.85 0.71 -6.31
CA PHE A 75 -10.66 0.39 -5.14
C PHE A 75 -12.10 0.15 -5.55
N THR A 76 -12.73 -0.86 -4.98
CA THR A 76 -14.15 -1.18 -5.15
C THR A 76 -14.79 -1.40 -3.79
N SER A 77 -16.07 -1.04 -3.66
CA SER A 77 -16.87 -1.29 -2.46
C SER A 77 -18.31 -1.62 -2.88
N PHE A 78 -19.10 -2.10 -1.93
CA PHE A 78 -20.52 -2.39 -2.18
C PHE A 78 -21.29 -1.16 -2.70
N LEU A 79 -20.95 0.03 -2.18
CA LEU A 79 -21.57 1.30 -2.59
C LEU A 79 -20.77 2.03 -3.68
N THR A 80 -19.60 1.51 -4.06
CA THR A 80 -18.66 2.18 -4.95
C THR A 80 -18.21 1.22 -6.06
N PRO A 81 -18.76 1.33 -7.29
CA PRO A 81 -18.55 0.34 -8.35
C PRO A 81 -17.09 0.17 -8.77
N GLY A 82 -16.27 1.23 -8.65
CA GLY A 82 -14.82 1.16 -8.87
C GLY A 82 -14.23 2.54 -9.09
N VAL A 83 -13.26 2.91 -8.27
CA VAL A 83 -12.53 4.19 -8.35
C VAL A 83 -11.05 3.88 -8.52
N ILE A 84 -10.42 4.52 -9.50
CA ILE A 84 -8.96 4.50 -9.66
C ILE A 84 -8.43 5.70 -8.91
N PHE A 85 -7.72 5.45 -7.81
CA PHE A 85 -7.03 6.47 -7.06
C PHE A 85 -5.64 6.70 -7.64
N HIS A 86 -5.21 7.96 -7.59
CA HIS A 86 -3.86 8.36 -7.93
C HIS A 86 -3.17 8.93 -6.69
N TYR A 87 -1.98 8.42 -6.38
CA TYR A 87 -1.16 8.94 -5.29
C TYR A 87 0.26 9.22 -5.79
N ASP A 88 0.70 10.47 -5.67
CA ASP A 88 2.06 10.88 -5.98
C ASP A 88 2.89 10.86 -4.70
N LEU A 89 3.90 9.98 -4.67
CA LEU A 89 4.82 9.81 -3.54
C LEU A 89 5.90 10.92 -3.50
N ALA A 90 6.02 11.75 -4.55
CA ALA A 90 6.90 12.91 -4.54
C ALA A 90 6.35 14.06 -3.68
N PHE A 91 5.03 14.12 -3.48
CA PHE A 91 4.36 15.11 -2.64
C PHE A 91 3.97 14.50 -1.29
N GLN A 92 4.73 14.83 -0.24
CA GLN A 92 4.54 14.34 1.13
C GLN A 92 3.17 14.69 1.76
N ASP A 93 2.37 15.55 1.14
CA ASP A 93 1.17 16.14 1.77
C ASP A 93 -0.12 16.08 0.90
N SER A 94 -0.14 15.32 -0.20
CA SER A 94 -1.38 15.13 -0.96
C SER A 94 -2.19 13.95 -0.43
N ALA A 95 -3.42 14.20 0.01
CA ALA A 95 -4.45 13.15 0.09
C ALA A 95 -4.60 12.47 -1.28
N PRO A 96 -4.96 11.17 -1.34
CA PRO A 96 -5.26 10.52 -2.62
C PRO A 96 -6.34 11.32 -3.37
N LYS A 97 -6.07 11.62 -4.65
CA LYS A 97 -6.98 12.37 -5.53
C LYS A 97 -7.74 11.43 -6.46
#